data_AF-A0A3A4N9X5-F1
#
_entry.id   AF-A0A3A4N9X5-F1
#
_cell.length_a   1.000
_cell.length_b   1.000
_cell.length_c   1.000
_cell.angle_alpha   90.00
_cell.angle_beta   90.00
_cell.angle_gamma   90.00
#
_symmetry.space_group_name_H-M   'P 1'
#
loop_
_entity.id
_entity.type
_entity.pdbx_description
1 polymer ?
#
loop_
_entity_poly.entity_id
_entity_poly.type
_entity_poly.pdbx_seq_one_letter_code
_entity_poly.pdbx_strand_id
1 'polypeptide(L)'
;MRIPPLVRKMAVENQIVQIATSGVDGRPHIAAARGLRVVNEERVAFEDWFCYQTLENISHNPRVALSILEPGNDHGYQLLGVVDKAGLTHLNSE
;
A
#
# COMPACT_ATOMS: atom_id res chain seq x y z
N MET A 1 14.59 4.39 3.76
CA MET A 1 14.10 5.12 4.95
C MET A 1 13.49 4.07 5.86
N ARG A 2 13.89 4.07 7.13
CA ARG A 2 13.38 3.11 8.10
C ARG A 2 11.97 3.51 8.55
N ILE A 3 11.01 2.60 8.42
CA ILE A 3 9.64 2.74 8.91
C ILE A 3 9.69 2.71 10.45
N PRO A 4 9.18 3.72 11.17
CA PRO A 4 9.22 3.73 12.62
C PRO A 4 8.49 2.52 13.25
N PRO A 5 8.97 1.98 14.40
CA PRO A 5 8.35 0.82 15.04
C PRO A 5 6.85 0.96 15.30
N LEU A 6 6.40 2.15 15.73
CA LEU A 6 4.98 2.44 15.96
C LEU A 6 4.15 2.32 14.67
N VAL A 7 4.67 2.83 13.55
CA VAL A 7 3.97 2.77 12.26
C VAL A 7 3.90 1.33 11.75
N ARG A 8 4.96 0.54 11.94
CA ARG A 8 4.96 -0.91 11.61
C ARG A 8 3.93 -1.67 12.45
N LYS A 9 3.82 -1.35 13.74
CA LYS A 9 2.80 -1.95 14.62
C LYS A 9 1.39 -1.62 14.13
N MET A 10 1.11 -0.33 13.91
CA MET A 10 -0.20 0.11 13.43
C MET A 10 -0.57 -0.43 12.05
N ALA A 11 0.40 -0.56 11.14
CA ALA A 11 0.19 -1.10 9.80
C ALA A 11 -0.39 -2.53 9.81
N VAL A 12 -0.04 -3.32 10.82
CA VAL A 12 -0.44 -4.74 10.93
C VAL A 12 -1.71 -4.90 11.78
N GLU A 13 -1.88 -4.08 12.82
CA GLU A 13 -3.06 -4.11 13.71
C GLU A 13 -4.30 -3.45 13.07
N ASN A 14 -4.12 -2.37 12.30
CA ASN A 14 -5.21 -1.59 11.71
C ASN A 14 -5.47 -2.03 10.27
N GLN A 15 -6.26 -3.08 10.16
CA GLN A 15 -6.37 -3.88 8.94
C GLN A 15 -6.86 -3.15 7.67
N ILE A 16 -7.45 -1.96 7.73
CA ILE A 16 -7.80 -1.21 6.52
C ILE A 16 -6.78 -0.10 6.30
N VAL A 17 -6.07 -0.17 5.17
CA VAL A 17 -5.13 0.86 4.71
C VAL A 17 -5.66 1.46 3.42
N GLN A 18 -5.62 2.79 3.32
CA GLN A 18 -5.96 3.48 2.08
C GLN A 18 -4.69 3.69 1.26
N ILE A 19 -4.77 3.38 -0.03
CA ILE A 19 -3.65 3.44 -0.96
C ILE A 19 -3.99 4.46 -2.02
N ALA A 20 -3.23 5.55 -2.05
CA ALA A 20 -3.31 6.57 -3.07
C ALA A 20 -2.27 6.32 -4.16
N THR A 21 -2.75 6.34 -5.40
CA THR A 21 -1.96 6.18 -6.63
C THR A 21 -2.41 7.23 -7.66
N SER A 22 -1.62 7.41 -8.71
CA SER A 22 -2.00 8.27 -9.83
C SER A 22 -1.38 7.74 -11.11
N GLY A 23 -2.14 7.68 -12.20
CA GLY A 23 -1.64 7.29 -13.51
C GLY A 23 -0.91 8.42 -14.24
N VAL A 24 -0.74 8.26 -15.55
CA VAL A 24 -0.06 9.23 -16.44
C VAL A 24 -0.78 10.57 -16.53
N ASP A 25 -2.10 10.59 -16.34
CA ASP A 25 -2.92 11.79 -16.41
C ASP A 25 -2.91 12.60 -15.10
N GLY A 26 -2.21 12.11 -14.08
CA GLY A 26 -2.11 12.74 -12.76
C GLY A 26 -3.39 12.69 -11.94
N ARG A 27 -4.43 11.95 -12.37
CA ARG A 27 -5.67 11.84 -11.59
C ARG A 27 -5.42 11.02 -10.33
N PRO A 28 -5.84 11.51 -9.14
CA PRO A 28 -5.71 10.73 -7.91
C PRO A 28 -6.72 9.58 -7.92
N HIS A 29 -6.26 8.43 -7.45
CA HIS A 29 -7.07 7.25 -7.22
C HIS A 29 -6.78 6.72 -5.81
N ILE A 30 -7.83 6.44 -5.03
CA ILE A 30 -7.72 5.84 -3.70
C ILE A 30 -8.48 4.53 -3.68
N ALA A 31 -7.82 3.48 -3.20
CA ALA A 31 -8.49 2.22 -2.90
C ALA A 31 -8.15 1.75 -1.48
N ALA A 32 -9.09 1.04 -0.85
CA ALA A 32 -8.91 0.45 0.46
C ALA A 32 -8.46 -1.00 0.33
N ALA A 33 -7.44 -1.39 1.09
CA ALA A 33 -6.94 -2.75 1.13
C ALA A 33 -6.84 -3.27 2.56
N ARG A 34 -6.91 -4.60 2.69
CA ARG A 34 -6.50 -5.31 3.90
C ARG A 34 -5.23 -6.12 3.64
N GLY A 35 -4.65 -6.65 4.70
CA GLY A 35 -3.52 -7.58 4.59
C GLY A 35 -2.17 -6.91 4.37
N LEU A 36 -1.99 -5.67 4.84
CA LEU A 36 -0.67 -5.05 4.88
C LEU A 36 0.24 -5.83 5.84
N ARG A 37 1.41 -6.24 5.35
CA ARG A 37 2.44 -6.93 6.12
C ARG A 37 3.73 -6.13 6.11
N VAL A 38 4.49 -6.25 7.20
CA VAL A 38 5.84 -5.70 7.32
C VAL A 38 6.83 -6.77 6.84
N VAL A 39 7.52 -6.52 5.74
CA VAL A 39 8.54 -7.44 5.19
C VAL A 39 9.87 -7.24 5.91
N ASN A 40 10.26 -5.99 6.10
CA ASN A 40 11.40 -5.59 6.90
C ASN A 40 11.26 -4.12 7.32
N GLU A 41 12.33 -3.53 7.84
CA GLU A 41 12.29 -2.18 8.39
C GLU A 41 12.09 -1.07 7.36
N GLU A 42 12.18 -1.37 6.07
CA GLU A 42 12.03 -0.40 4.97
C GLU A 42 10.93 -0.81 3.97
N ARG A 43 10.32 -1.98 4.15
CA ARG A 43 9.42 -2.58 3.16
C ARG A 43 8.17 -3.14 3.78
N VAL A 44 7.06 -2.90 3.11
CA VAL A 44 5.75 -3.48 3.38
C VAL A 44 5.21 -4.14 2.11
N ALA A 45 4.28 -5.06 2.27
CA ALA A 45 3.63 -5.75 1.16
C ALA A 45 2.14 -5.96 1.42
N PHE A 46 1.35 -5.94 0.36
CA PHE A 46 -0.03 -6.41 0.37
C PHE A 46 -0.07 -7.79 -0.31
N GLU A 47 -0.81 -8.73 0.27
CA GLU A 47 -1.12 -10.02 -0.35
C GLU A 47 -2.59 -10.00 -0.80
N ASP A 48 -2.90 -10.69 -1.91
CA ASP A 48 -4.27 -10.96 -2.40
C ASP A 48 -5.18 -9.73 -2.60
N TRP A 49 -4.59 -8.60 -2.98
CA TRP A 49 -5.35 -7.38 -3.25
C TRP A 49 -5.49 -7.08 -4.74
N PHE A 50 -6.70 -7.31 -5.25
CA PHE A 50 -7.03 -7.14 -6.67
C PHE A 50 -7.72 -5.80 -6.90
N CYS A 51 -6.94 -4.76 -7.19
CA CYS A 51 -7.45 -3.48 -7.68
C CYS A 51 -6.79 -3.13 -9.02
N TYR A 52 -7.49 -3.41 -10.12
CA TYR A 52 -6.97 -3.20 -11.48
C TYR A 52 -6.48 -1.77 -11.71
N GLN A 53 -7.25 -0.75 -11.29
CA GLN A 53 -6.85 0.64 -11.45
C GLN A 53 -5.56 0.98 -10.68
N THR A 54 -5.40 0.42 -9.47
CA THR A 54 -4.15 0.62 -8.70
C THR A 54 -2.96 0.00 -9.41
N LEU A 55 -3.10 -1.23 -9.91
CA LEU A 55 -2.04 -1.92 -10.65
C LEU A 55 -1.69 -1.18 -11.96
N GLU A 56 -2.69 -0.72 -12.70
CA GLU A 56 -2.50 0.09 -13.91
C GLU A 56 -1.76 1.39 -13.58
N ASN A 57 -2.19 2.13 -12.55
CA ASN A 57 -1.52 3.35 -12.12
C ASN A 57 -0.05 3.09 -11.73
N ILE A 58 0.21 2.03 -10.95
CA ILE A 58 1.56 1.64 -10.53
C ILE A 58 2.45 1.29 -11.73
N SER A 59 1.89 0.66 -12.77
CA SER A 59 2.64 0.30 -13.98
C SER A 59 3.18 1.52 -14.74
N HIS A 60 2.53 2.67 -14.59
CA HIS A 60 2.94 3.93 -15.20
C HIS A 60 3.68 4.86 -14.24
N ASN A 61 3.31 4.86 -12.97
CA ASN A 61 3.87 5.70 -11.93
C ASN A 61 3.95 4.90 -10.62
N PRO A 62 5.15 4.44 -10.24
CA PRO A 62 5.31 3.57 -9.07
C PRO A 62 5.25 4.34 -7.75
N ARG A 63 5.08 5.67 -7.75
CA ARG A 63 4.98 6.47 -6.52
C ARG A 63 3.61 6.27 -5.89
N VAL A 64 3.60 5.92 -4.62
CA VAL A 64 2.38 5.62 -3.87
C VAL A 64 2.41 6.28 -2.49
N ALA A 65 1.22 6.52 -1.95
CA ALA A 65 1.04 6.92 -0.56
C ALA A 65 0.08 5.94 0.14
N LEU A 66 0.45 5.52 1.34
CA LEU A 66 -0.41 4.72 2.22
C LEU A 66 -0.86 5.60 3.37
N SER A 67 -2.16 5.57 3.69
CA SER A 67 -2.71 6.17 4.89
C SER A 67 -3.16 5.06 5.85
N ILE A 68 -2.60 5.09 7.06
CA ILE A 68 -2.89 4.15 8.14
C ILE A 68 -3.55 4.97 9.25
N LEU A 69 -4.82 4.69 9.52
CA LEU A 69 -5.62 5.37 10.53
C LEU A 69 -5.77 4.49 11.77
N GLU A 70 -5.73 5.08 12.96
CA GLU A 70 -6.10 4.40 14.19
C GLU A 70 -7.63 4.45 14.37
N PRO A 71 -8.34 3.31 14.43
CA PRO A 71 -9.79 3.31 14.60
C PRO A 71 -10.21 3.98 15.92
N GLY A 72 -11.13 4.94 15.84
CA GLY A 72 -11.66 5.62 17.03
C GLY A 72 -10.73 6.67 17.65
N ASN A 73 -9.62 7.00 16.98
CA ASN A 73 -8.73 8.10 17.34
C ASN A 73 -8.48 8.99 16.11
N ASP A 74 -8.13 10.25 16.34
CA ASP A 74 -7.81 11.24 15.29
C ASP A 74 -6.35 11.13 14.82
N HIS A 75 -5.67 10.03 15.16
CA HIS A 75 -4.27 9.80 14.83
C HIS A 75 -4.12 8.87 13.62
N GLY A 76 -3.14 9.18 12.78
CA GLY A 76 -2.79 8.38 11.62
C GLY A 76 -1.41 8.69 11.10
N TYR A 77 -0.92 7.81 10.24
CA TYR A 77 0.40 7.93 9.63
C TYR A 77 0.30 7.78 8.12
N GLN A 78 1.10 8.58 7.43
CA GLN A 78 1.32 8.42 6.00
C GLN A 78 2.66 7.73 5.75
N LEU A 79 2.67 6.73 4.87
CA LEU A 79 3.88 6.20 4.28
C LEU A 79 3.94 6.61 2.80
N LEU A 80 4.99 7.31 2.42
CA LEU A 80 5.29 7.62 1.02
C LEU A 80 6.36 6.67 0.53
N GLY A 81 6.17 6.11 -0.67
CA GLY A 81 7.08 5.11 -1.18
C GLY A 81 7.03 4.94 -2.69
N VAL A 82 7.84 4.00 -3.14
CA VAL A 82 7.90 3.54 -4.53
C VAL A 82 7.65 2.04 -4.52
N VAL A 83 6.74 1.58 -5.37
CA VAL A 83 6.47 0.15 -5.54
C VAL A 83 7.62 -0.49 -6.29
N ASP A 84 8.31 -1.42 -5.64
CA ASP A 84 9.45 -2.16 -6.21
C ASP A 84 8.99 -3.40 -7.00
N LYS A 85 7.89 -4.03 -6.56
CA LYS A 85 7.30 -5.19 -7.22
C LYS A 85 5.79 -5.16 -7.09
N ALA A 86 5.11 -5.25 -8.24
CA ALA A 86 3.67 -5.46 -8.33
C ALA A 86 3.40 -6.54 -9.39
N GLY A 87 2.44 -7.42 -9.11
CA GLY A 87 2.06 -8.48 -10.03
C GLY A 87 0.96 -9.35 -9.43
N LEU A 88 0.23 -10.03 -10.29
CA LEU A 88 -0.73 -11.04 -9.87
C LEU A 88 0.07 -12.26 -9.37
N THR A 89 0.14 -12.47 -8.06
CA THR A 89 0.45 -13.79 -7.52
C THR A 89 -0.72 -14.70 -7.92
N HIS A 90 -0.43 -15.78 -8.66
CA HIS A 90 -1.34 -16.74 -9.32
C HIS A 90 -1.55 -16.56 -10.83
N LEU A 91 -0.46 -16.54 -11.61
CA LEU A 91 -0.40 -17.23 -12.90
C LEU A 91 0.99 -17.89 -13.02
N ASN A 92 1.28 -18.86 -12.14
CA ASN A 92 2.19 -19.92 -12.55
C ASN A 92 1.37 -20.85 -13.43
N SER A 93 1.68 -20.81 -14.72
CA SER A 93 1.36 -21.85 -15.69
C SER A 93 1.85 -23.20 -15.19
N GLU A 94 0.91 -24.12 -14.98
CA GLU A 94 1.02 -25.54 -15.34
C GLU A 94 -0.24 -25.93 -16.10
#